data_AF-A0AAT9KWM5-F1
#
_entry.id   AF-A0AAT9KWM5-F1
#
_cell.length_a   1.000
_cell.length_b   1.000
_cell.length_c   1.000
_cell.angle_alpha   90.00
_cell.angle_beta   90.00
_cell.angle_gamma   90.00
#
_symmetry.space_group_name_H-M   'P 1'
#
loop_
_entity.id
_entity.type
_entity.pdbx_description
1 polymer ?
#
loop_
_entity_poly.entity_id
_entity_poly.type
_entity_poly.pdbx_seq_one_letter_code
_entity_poly.pdbx_strand_id
1 'polypeptide(L)'
;MFDRAAGSRGPQRRPRREGPAARLLVLPLLAGLVLLLGAPATAAQAAPACSGRPAKTVGFATGELRVYKSRAHVCAVTVAKKPGKKRAMSVTLQPRGGRVVKDSGSFTKMAGPVTVNALNRCVRATGTVAGKSASTGWILC
;
A
#
# COMPACT_ATOMS: atom_id res chain seq x y z
N MET A 1 -32.34 39.59 -36.41
CA MET A 1 -32.87 40.90 -35.96
C MET A 1 -32.17 41.22 -34.66
N PHE A 2 -31.11 42.03 -34.65
CA PHE A 2 -31.14 43.50 -34.75
C PHE A 2 -32.16 44.02 -33.72
N ASP A 3 -31.81 44.83 -32.72
CA ASP A 3 -31.10 46.09 -32.93
C ASP A 3 -30.91 46.81 -31.57
N ARG A 4 -29.77 47.52 -31.44
CA ARG A 4 -29.58 48.85 -30.80
C ARG A 4 -29.96 49.05 -29.32
N ALA A 5 -29.43 50.00 -28.56
CA ALA A 5 -28.39 51.04 -28.57
C ALA A 5 -28.42 51.57 -27.10
N ALA A 6 -27.55 52.37 -26.51
CA ALA A 6 -26.68 53.47 -26.88
C ALA A 6 -25.73 53.65 -25.67
N GLY A 7 -24.51 54.19 -25.72
CA GLY A 7 -23.96 55.21 -26.60
C GLY A 7 -23.68 56.48 -25.77
N SER A 8 -22.39 56.82 -25.62
CA SER A 8 -21.82 58.16 -25.30
C SER A 8 -21.94 58.66 -23.84
N ARG A 9 -20.99 59.38 -23.23
CA ARG A 9 -19.69 60.00 -23.59
C ARG A 9 -19.06 60.50 -22.27
N GLY A 10 -17.74 60.46 -22.14
CA GLY A 10 -17.03 61.17 -21.06
C GLY A 10 -15.51 61.22 -21.30
N PRO A 11 -14.86 62.39 -21.33
CA PRO A 11 -13.58 62.56 -22.02
C PRO A 11 -12.32 62.31 -21.17
N GLN A 12 -11.32 61.83 -21.92
CA GLN A 12 -9.87 61.92 -21.80
C GLN A 12 -9.30 63.03 -20.89
N ARG A 13 -8.40 62.66 -19.96
CA ARG A 13 -7.22 63.46 -19.59
C ARG A 13 -6.03 62.54 -19.27
N ARG A 14 -5.00 62.59 -20.12
CA ARG A 14 -3.60 62.26 -19.75
C ARG A 14 -2.88 63.57 -19.46
N PRO A 15 -1.96 63.57 -18.48
CA PRO A 15 -0.54 63.80 -18.82
C PRO A 15 0.39 62.82 -18.04
N ARG A 16 1.48 62.25 -18.59
CA ARG A 16 2.80 62.87 -18.91
C ARG A 16 3.37 63.56 -17.65
N ARG A 17 4.53 63.25 -17.06
CA ARG A 17 5.90 62.94 -17.54
C ARG A 17 6.78 62.62 -16.30
N GLU A 18 7.66 61.63 -16.38
CA GLU A 18 9.15 61.74 -16.35
C GLU A 18 9.82 61.80 -14.97
N GLY A 19 10.80 60.91 -14.78
CA GLY A 19 11.73 60.92 -13.64
C GLY A 19 12.35 59.55 -13.35
N PRO A 20 13.52 59.20 -13.91
CA PRO A 20 14.18 57.91 -13.75
C PRO A 20 15.30 57.99 -12.69
N ALA A 21 15.17 57.31 -11.56
CA ALA A 21 16.28 57.15 -10.61
C ALA A 21 15.99 56.04 -9.59
N ALA A 22 16.37 54.80 -9.92
CA ALA A 22 16.85 53.81 -8.95
C ALA A 22 17.25 52.55 -9.72
N ARG A 23 18.37 52.66 -10.44
CA ARG A 23 19.20 51.51 -10.77
C ARG A 23 19.64 50.84 -9.47
N LEU A 24 19.86 49.53 -9.58
CA LEU A 24 20.65 48.67 -8.69
C LEU A 24 19.88 48.13 -7.48
N LEU A 25 19.28 46.93 -7.68
CA LEU A 25 19.26 45.80 -6.74
C LEU A 25 18.33 44.67 -7.27
N VAL A 26 18.46 44.26 -8.54
CA VAL A 26 17.64 43.15 -9.11
C VAL A 26 18.53 42.14 -9.84
N LEU A 27 19.58 41.69 -9.18
CA LEU A 27 20.40 40.52 -9.54
C LEU A 27 20.88 39.97 -8.19
N PRO A 28 20.66 38.71 -7.75
CA PRO A 28 20.08 37.53 -8.40
C PRO A 28 19.14 36.70 -7.47
N LEU A 29 17.84 36.58 -7.74
CA LEU A 29 16.92 35.85 -6.84
C LEU A 29 16.10 34.70 -7.46
N LEU A 30 16.33 34.35 -8.73
CA LEU A 30 15.47 33.36 -9.41
C LEU A 30 16.22 32.20 -10.08
N ALA A 31 17.45 31.90 -9.65
CA ALA A 31 18.18 30.70 -10.07
C ALA A 31 17.91 29.48 -9.15
N GLY A 32 16.82 29.50 -8.37
CA GLY A 32 16.50 28.45 -7.39
C GLY A 32 15.30 27.56 -7.73
N LEU A 33 14.65 27.76 -8.89
CA LEU A 33 13.38 27.08 -9.22
C LEU A 33 13.57 25.84 -10.12
N VAL A 34 14.67 25.11 -9.98
CA VAL A 34 14.86 23.86 -10.72
C VAL A 34 15.47 22.84 -9.77
N LEU A 35 14.63 22.00 -9.17
CA LEU A 35 14.85 20.58 -8.82
C LEU A 35 13.78 20.13 -7.81
N LEU A 36 12.51 20.16 -8.22
CA LEU A 36 11.41 19.44 -7.55
C LEU A 36 11.01 18.20 -8.35
N LEU A 37 12.00 17.50 -8.92
CA LEU A 37 11.80 16.12 -9.39
C LEU A 37 11.86 15.21 -8.16
N GLY A 38 10.79 15.25 -7.37
CA GLY A 38 10.52 14.23 -6.37
C GLY A 38 10.53 12.88 -7.07
N ALA A 39 11.54 12.06 -6.75
CA ALA A 39 11.59 10.68 -7.19
C ALA A 39 10.24 10.01 -6.90
N PRO A 40 9.71 9.15 -7.80
CA PRO A 40 8.56 8.34 -7.43
C PRO A 40 9.03 7.48 -6.26
N ALA A 41 8.58 7.82 -5.04
CA ALA A 41 8.66 6.92 -3.91
C ALA A 41 7.88 5.69 -4.35
N THR A 42 8.58 4.65 -4.78
CA THR A 42 7.99 3.36 -5.03
C THR A 42 7.46 2.91 -3.68
N ALA A 43 6.17 3.14 -3.45
CA ALA A 43 5.47 2.53 -2.35
C ALA A 43 5.61 1.04 -2.58
N ALA A 44 6.58 0.42 -1.90
CA ALA A 44 6.67 -1.02 -1.84
C ALA A 44 5.35 -1.45 -1.22
N GLN A 45 4.38 -1.88 -2.05
CA GLN A 45 3.16 -2.48 -1.53
C GLN A 45 3.61 -3.69 -0.70
N ALA A 46 3.65 -3.48 0.61
CA ALA A 46 3.68 -4.54 1.58
C ALA A 46 2.53 -5.45 1.17
N ALA A 47 2.84 -6.70 0.84
CA ALA A 47 1.80 -7.69 0.58
C ALA A 47 0.82 -7.60 1.75
N PRO A 48 -0.51 -7.62 1.52
CA PRO A 48 -1.51 -7.33 2.53
C PRO A 48 -1.16 -8.09 3.81
N ALA A 49 -0.57 -7.35 4.75
CA ALA A 49 -0.03 -7.92 5.96
C ALA A 49 -1.23 -8.12 6.85
N CYS A 50 -1.43 -9.35 7.34
CA CYS A 50 -2.40 -9.60 8.37
C CYS A 50 -2.34 -8.52 9.45
N SER A 51 -3.46 -7.87 9.71
CA SER A 51 -3.57 -6.85 10.75
C SER A 51 -3.56 -7.55 12.12
N GLY A 52 -2.48 -7.40 12.89
CA GLY A 52 -2.38 -8.01 14.21
C GLY A 52 -0.96 -8.17 14.72
N ARG A 53 -0.84 -8.76 15.92
CA ARG A 53 0.43 -9.13 16.53
C ARG A 53 0.93 -10.43 15.89
N PRO A 54 2.21 -10.56 15.53
CA PRO A 54 2.77 -11.83 15.07
C PRO A 54 2.70 -12.84 16.22
N ALA A 55 2.01 -13.96 16.00
CA ALA A 55 1.83 -15.01 16.98
C ALA A 55 2.83 -16.14 16.79
N LYS A 56 3.00 -16.59 15.54
CA LYS A 56 3.94 -17.65 15.19
C LYS A 56 4.40 -17.48 13.75
N THR A 57 5.70 -17.66 13.54
CA THR A 57 6.30 -17.78 12.22
C THR A 57 6.98 -19.12 12.12
N VAL A 58 6.72 -19.84 11.03
CA VAL A 58 7.33 -21.14 10.73
C VAL A 58 7.99 -21.05 9.37
N GLY A 59 9.31 -21.04 9.35
CA GLY A 59 10.11 -21.09 8.13
C GLY A 59 10.22 -22.52 7.59
N PHE A 60 10.25 -22.66 6.28
CA PHE A 60 10.52 -23.90 5.57
C PHE A 60 11.34 -23.64 4.31
N ALA A 61 11.79 -24.70 3.63
CA ALA A 61 12.79 -24.60 2.56
C ALA A 61 12.45 -23.58 1.46
N THR A 62 11.17 -23.45 1.10
CA THR A 62 10.71 -22.62 -0.03
C THR A 62 9.96 -21.35 0.39
N GLY A 63 9.68 -21.16 1.68
CA GLY A 63 8.84 -20.08 2.17
C GLY A 63 8.73 -20.00 3.68
N GLU A 64 7.83 -19.15 4.14
CA GLU A 64 7.53 -18.93 5.55
C GLU A 64 6.01 -18.84 5.72
N LEU A 65 5.49 -19.53 6.72
CA LEU A 65 4.12 -19.38 7.18
C LEU A 65 4.11 -18.41 8.35
N ARG A 66 3.34 -17.33 8.24
CA ARG A 66 3.22 -16.31 9.29
C ARG A 66 1.77 -16.25 9.77
N VAL A 67 1.59 -16.38 11.07
CA VAL A 67 0.29 -16.32 11.73
C VAL A 67 0.27 -15.11 12.65
N TYR A 68 -0.81 -14.35 12.56
CA TYR A 68 -1.05 -13.13 13.30
C TYR A 68 -2.33 -13.26 14.11
N LYS A 69 -2.28 -12.81 15.36
CA LYS A 69 -3.42 -12.78 16.27
C LYS A 69 -3.85 -11.32 16.51
N SER A 70 -5.15 -11.11 16.48
CA SER A 70 -5.82 -9.93 17.01
C SER A 70 -6.77 -10.36 18.14
N ARG A 71 -7.57 -9.45 18.68
CA ARG A 71 -8.44 -9.74 19.84
C ARG A 71 -9.44 -10.87 19.58
N ALA A 72 -10.08 -10.88 18.41
CA ALA A 72 -11.08 -11.89 18.04
C ALA A 72 -10.70 -12.72 16.81
N HIS A 73 -9.68 -12.29 16.05
CA HIS A 73 -9.36 -12.87 14.76
C HIS A 73 -7.94 -13.41 14.72
N VAL A 74 -7.76 -14.48 13.94
CA VAL A 74 -6.46 -14.97 13.54
C VAL A 74 -6.37 -14.88 12.03
N CYS A 75 -5.24 -14.37 11.55
CA CYS A 75 -4.94 -14.26 10.14
C CYS A 75 -3.65 -15.04 9.83
N ALA A 76 -3.61 -15.73 8.70
CA ALA A 76 -2.44 -16.46 8.23
C ALA A 76 -2.10 -16.09 6.79
N VAL A 77 -0.80 -16.03 6.52
CA VAL A 77 -0.23 -15.82 5.18
C VAL A 77 0.96 -16.73 4.97
N THR A 78 1.13 -17.19 3.74
CA THR A 78 2.30 -17.98 3.32
C THR A 78 3.13 -17.14 2.35
N VAL A 79 4.34 -16.77 2.75
CA VAL A 79 5.25 -15.93 1.97
C VAL A 79 6.33 -16.81 1.31
N ALA A 80 6.61 -16.60 0.03
CA ALA A 80 7.71 -17.28 -0.63
C ALA A 80 9.07 -16.67 -0.25
N LYS A 81 10.06 -17.51 0.06
CA LYS A 81 11.41 -17.06 0.43
C LYS A 81 12.14 -16.38 -0.72
N LYS A 82 11.86 -16.82 -1.95
CA LYS A 82 12.41 -16.26 -3.20
C LYS A 82 11.24 -15.80 -4.08
N PRO A 83 10.76 -14.55 -3.93
CA PRO A 83 9.68 -14.03 -4.76
C PRO A 83 10.14 -13.87 -6.22
N GLY A 84 9.19 -13.94 -7.16
CA GLY A 84 9.43 -13.61 -8.57
C GLY A 84 8.83 -14.62 -9.54
N LYS A 85 9.17 -15.91 -9.42
CA LYS A 85 8.56 -16.95 -10.25
C LYS A 85 7.17 -17.29 -9.72
N LYS A 86 6.19 -17.42 -10.63
CA LYS A 86 4.84 -17.90 -10.30
C LYS A 86 4.94 -19.36 -9.83
N ARG A 87 4.48 -19.65 -8.62
CA ARG A 87 4.55 -20.97 -7.99
C ARG A 87 3.22 -21.30 -7.35
N ALA A 88 2.88 -22.59 -7.31
CA ALA A 88 1.76 -23.07 -6.52
C ALA A 88 2.02 -22.74 -5.05
N MET A 89 1.11 -21.97 -4.44
CA MET A 89 1.12 -21.65 -3.03
C MET A 89 -0.27 -21.84 -2.44
N SER A 90 -0.30 -22.22 -1.17
CA SER A 90 -1.53 -22.30 -0.42
C SER A 90 -1.32 -21.88 1.02
N VAL A 91 -2.40 -21.39 1.61
CA VAL A 91 -2.51 -21.14 3.03
C VAL A 91 -3.85 -21.70 3.50
N THR A 92 -3.86 -22.34 4.64
CA THR A 92 -5.04 -22.95 5.23
C THR A 92 -5.06 -22.60 6.70
N LEU A 93 -6.21 -22.17 7.20
CA LEU A 93 -6.42 -21.78 8.57
C LEU A 93 -7.66 -22.48 9.09
N GLN A 94 -7.46 -23.33 10.09
CA GLN A 94 -8.48 -24.16 10.70
C GLN A 94 -8.66 -23.77 12.16
N PRO A 95 -9.80 -23.17 12.53
CA PRO A 95 -10.19 -23.07 13.93
C PRO A 95 -10.70 -24.42 14.44
N ARG A 96 -10.41 -24.74 15.70
CA ARG A 96 -10.90 -25.98 16.34
C ARG A 96 -12.43 -25.91 16.46
N GLY A 97 -13.11 -26.96 15.99
CA GLY A 97 -14.57 -27.01 15.97
C GLY A 97 -15.23 -26.05 14.97
N GLY A 98 -14.49 -25.55 13.97
CA GLY A 98 -15.04 -24.67 12.93
C GLY A 98 -14.62 -25.07 11.51
N ARG A 99 -15.11 -24.31 10.53
CA ARG A 99 -14.82 -24.53 9.11
C ARG A 99 -13.40 -24.09 8.77
N VAL A 100 -12.70 -24.93 8.00
CA VAL A 100 -11.39 -24.64 7.44
C VAL A 100 -11.52 -23.57 6.35
N VAL A 101 -10.71 -22.51 6.44
CA VAL A 101 -10.57 -21.50 5.38
C VAL A 101 -9.26 -21.74 4.67
N LYS A 102 -9.30 -21.83 3.33
CA LYS A 102 -8.13 -22.08 2.50
C LYS A 102 -8.09 -21.08 1.35
N ASP A 103 -6.90 -20.59 1.07
CA ASP A 103 -6.57 -19.90 -0.17
C ASP A 103 -5.47 -20.69 -0.88
N SER A 104 -5.64 -20.95 -2.16
CA SER A 104 -4.68 -21.71 -2.95
C SER A 104 -4.72 -21.30 -4.41
N GLY A 105 -3.54 -21.20 -5.01
CA GLY A 105 -3.39 -20.76 -6.37
C GLY A 105 -1.93 -20.62 -6.74
N SER A 106 -1.68 -19.97 -7.87
CA SER A 106 -0.33 -19.75 -8.37
C SER A 106 0.04 -18.29 -8.16
N PHE A 107 0.91 -18.03 -7.18
CA PHE A 107 1.30 -16.69 -6.74
C PHE A 107 2.79 -16.44 -6.97
N THR A 108 3.22 -15.19 -6.98
CA THR A 108 4.64 -14.80 -7.19
C THR A 108 5.35 -14.40 -5.90
N LYS A 109 4.59 -13.93 -4.90
CA LYS A 109 5.12 -13.38 -3.63
C LYS A 109 4.53 -14.08 -2.40
N MET A 110 3.21 -14.24 -2.34
CA MET A 110 2.50 -14.72 -1.15
C MET A 110 1.13 -15.31 -1.51
N ALA A 111 0.66 -16.29 -0.74
CA ALA A 111 -0.74 -16.74 -0.69
C ALA A 111 -1.41 -16.25 0.61
N GLY A 112 -2.70 -15.90 0.52
CA GLY A 112 -3.45 -15.24 1.59
C GLY A 112 -3.54 -13.71 1.41
N PRO A 113 -4.25 -13.01 2.31
CA PRO A 113 -4.53 -13.39 3.70
C PRO A 113 -5.81 -14.20 3.90
N VAL A 114 -5.73 -15.24 4.72
CA VAL A 114 -6.92 -15.95 5.23
C VAL A 114 -7.14 -15.59 6.68
N THR A 115 -8.36 -15.19 7.03
CA THR A 115 -8.72 -14.75 8.38
C THR A 115 -9.90 -15.56 8.90
N VAL A 116 -9.83 -15.98 10.16
CA VAL A 116 -10.93 -16.65 10.87
C VAL A 116 -11.18 -15.98 12.21
N ASN A 117 -12.43 -16.01 12.67
CA ASN A 117 -12.76 -15.62 14.04
C ASN A 117 -12.45 -16.79 14.98
N ALA A 118 -11.50 -16.57 15.89
CA ALA A 118 -10.91 -17.61 16.72
C ALA A 118 -10.83 -17.29 18.21
N LEU A 119 -11.29 -16.11 18.69
CA LEU A 119 -11.42 -15.75 20.12
C LEU A 119 -10.48 -16.54 21.07
N ASN A 120 -11.03 -17.53 21.80
CA ASN A 120 -10.32 -18.42 22.72
C ASN A 120 -10.25 -19.87 22.22
N ARG A 121 -10.33 -20.09 20.90
CA ARG A 121 -10.26 -21.40 20.26
C ARG A 121 -8.88 -21.60 19.67
N CYS A 122 -8.33 -22.79 19.89
CA CYS A 122 -7.11 -23.20 19.22
C CYS A 122 -7.29 -23.15 17.69
N VAL A 123 -6.24 -22.74 16.98
CA VAL A 123 -6.20 -22.70 15.53
C VAL A 123 -4.99 -23.44 15.01
N ARG A 124 -5.12 -24.01 13.80
CA ARG A 124 -4.03 -24.63 13.06
C ARG A 124 -3.89 -23.94 11.72
N ALA A 125 -2.70 -23.41 11.47
CA ALA A 125 -2.33 -22.88 10.17
C ALA A 125 -1.40 -23.85 9.43
N THR A 126 -1.63 -24.03 8.13
CA THR A 126 -0.80 -24.82 7.22
C THR A 126 -0.52 -23.99 5.97
N GLY A 127 0.75 -23.93 5.56
CA GLY A 127 1.19 -23.21 4.38
C GLY A 127 1.95 -24.12 3.45
N THR A 128 1.80 -23.93 2.13
CA THR A 128 2.58 -24.66 1.11
C THR A 128 3.12 -23.68 0.08
N VAL A 129 4.39 -23.86 -0.32
CA VAL A 129 5.01 -23.14 -1.44
C VAL A 129 5.81 -24.14 -2.28
N ALA A 130 5.48 -24.24 -3.58
CA ALA A 130 6.14 -25.12 -4.53
C ALA A 130 6.29 -26.58 -4.04
N GLY A 131 5.20 -27.13 -3.47
CA GLY A 131 5.14 -28.51 -2.99
C GLY A 131 5.82 -28.77 -1.63
N LYS A 132 6.44 -27.78 -1.00
CA LYS A 132 6.91 -27.90 0.39
C LYS A 132 5.92 -27.23 1.32
N SER A 133 5.56 -27.92 2.40
CA SER A 133 4.56 -27.47 3.36
C SER A 133 5.13 -27.34 4.77
N ALA A 134 4.49 -26.49 5.56
CA ALA A 134 4.74 -26.35 6.98
C ALA A 134 3.39 -26.18 7.70
N SER A 135 3.31 -26.65 8.95
CA SER A 135 2.14 -26.45 9.80
C SER A 135 2.56 -26.00 11.19
N THR A 136 1.69 -25.24 11.84
CA THR A 136 1.95 -24.66 13.16
C THR A 136 1.56 -25.56 14.33
N GLY A 137 0.87 -26.68 14.08
CA GLY A 137 0.14 -27.41 15.13
C GLY A 137 -1.09 -26.63 15.61
N TRP A 138 -1.66 -27.01 16.75
CA TRP A 138 -2.69 -26.22 17.41
C TRP A 138 -2.02 -25.15 18.27
N ILE A 139 -2.25 -23.90 17.92
CA ILE A 139 -1.71 -22.72 18.61
C ILE A 139 -2.86 -21.79 19.01
N LEU A 140 -2.58 -20.81 19.86
CA LEU A 140 -3.55 -19.80 20.29
C LEU A 140 -4.77 -20.38 21.01
N CYS A 141 -4.56 -21.50 21.70
CA CYS A 141 -5.21 -21.77 22.96
C CYS A 141 -4.63 -20.78 23.99
#